data_AF-A0A543LJC8-F1
#
_entry.id   AF-A0A543LJC8-F1
#
_cell.length_a   1.000
_cell.length_b   1.000
_cell.length_c   1.000
_cell.angle_alpha   90.00
_cell.angle_beta   90.00
_cell.angle_gamma   90.00
#
_symmetry.space_group_name_H-M   'P 1'
#
loop_
_entity.id
_entity.type
_entity.pdbx_description
1 polymer ?
#
loop_
_entity_poly.entity_id
_entity_poly.type
_entity_poly.pdbx_seq_one_letter_code
_entity_poly.pdbx_strand_id
1 'polypeptide(L)' 'MSIRWVLTDEQWAKMEPQCLGKPSDPGRSGTDNRRFVEAVLWIARTGSPWRDLPPEFGKWNTVFKRFRDWVKATLIKVHR' A
#
# COMPACT_ATOMS: atom_id res chain seq x y z
N MET A 1 3.84 9.83 18.12
CA MET A 1 4.91 8.93 17.60
C MET A 1 5.18 9.39 16.17
N SER A 2 6.40 9.84 15.85
CA SER A 2 6.70 10.37 14.50
C SER A 2 6.54 9.27 13.46
N ILE A 3 5.90 9.59 12.33
CA ILE A 3 5.89 8.69 11.19
C ILE A 3 7.30 8.62 10.61
N ARG A 4 7.72 7.38 10.33
CA ARG A 4 8.97 7.09 9.65
C ARG A 4 8.62 6.51 8.30
N TRP A 5 8.84 7.29 7.25
CA TRP A 5 8.87 6.82 5.87
C TRP A 5 10.09 5.91 5.71
N VAL A 6 9.88 4.72 5.15
CA VAL A 6 10.91 3.67 5.11
C VAL A 6 11.51 3.53 3.72
N LEU A 7 10.74 3.86 2.67
CA LEU A 7 11.18 3.69 1.29
C LEU A 7 11.97 4.90 0.82
N THR A 8 13.23 4.65 0.44
CA THR A 8 13.99 5.61 -0.36
C THR A 8 13.41 5.71 -1.77
N ASP A 9 13.71 6.80 -2.47
CA ASP A 9 13.27 6.98 -3.85
C ASP A 9 13.79 5.88 -4.78
N GLU A 10 15.03 5.42 -4.55
CA GLU A 10 15.62 4.31 -5.30
C GLU A 10 14.92 2.97 -5.07
N GLN A 11 14.55 2.68 -3.82
CA GLN A 11 13.77 1.48 -3.49
C GLN A 11 12.38 1.57 -4.10
N TRP A 12 11.76 2.75 -4.01
CA TRP A 12 10.46 3.01 -4.61
C TRP A 12 10.48 2.80 -6.13
N ALA A 13 11.48 3.35 -6.83
CA ALA A 13 11.61 3.23 -8.29
C ALA A 13 11.69 1.76 -8.76
N LYS A 14 12.26 0.87 -7.94
CA LYS A 14 12.30 -0.58 -8.23
C LYS A 14 10.97 -1.28 -7.97
N MET A 15 10.20 -0.81 -6.98
CA MET A 15 8.92 -1.41 -6.58
C MET A 15 7.72 -0.91 -7.41
N GLU A 16 7.71 0.38 -7.78
CA GLU A 16 6.62 1.03 -8.49
C GLU A 16 6.16 0.27 -9.75
N PRO A 17 7.05 -0.24 -10.62
CA PRO A 17 6.65 -1.00 -11.80
C PRO A 17 5.94 -2.32 -11.49
N GLN A 18 6.01 -2.82 -10.26
CA GLN A 18 5.35 -4.06 -9.84
C GLN A 18 4.03 -3.81 -9.09
N CYS A 19 3.81 -2.56 -8.64
CA CYS A 19 2.60 -2.20 -7.92
C CYS A 19 1.37 -2.20 -8.84
N LEU A 20 0.23 -2.69 -8.33
CA LEU A 20 -1.06 -2.60 -9.01
C LEU A 20 -1.75 -1.27 -8.72
N GLY A 21 -2.53 -0.78 -9.69
CA GLY A 21 -3.21 0.51 -9.61
C GLY A 21 -2.35 1.66 -10.12
N LYS A 22 -1.46 1.38 -11.09
CA LYS A 22 -0.78 2.41 -11.88
C LYS A 22 -1.82 3.17 -12.73
N PRO A 23 -1.48 4.38 -13.22
CA PRO A 23 -2.36 5.09 -14.16
C PRO A 23 -2.73 4.27 -15.40
N SER A 24 -1.84 3.36 -15.82
CA SER A 24 -2.04 2.45 -16.95
C SER A 24 -2.90 1.22 -16.64
N ASP A 25 -3.18 0.93 -15.37
CA ASP A 25 -3.93 -0.27 -14.99
C ASP A 25 -5.45 -0.02 -15.08
N PRO A 26 -6.23 -0.93 -15.67
CA PRO A 26 -7.68 -0.80 -15.68
C PRO A 26 -8.24 -0.88 -14.25
N GLY A 27 -8.98 0.15 -13.83
CA GLY A 27 -9.61 0.24 -12.52
C GLY A 27 -9.17 1.46 -11.70
N ARG A 28 -9.34 1.39 -10.38
CA ARG A 28 -9.11 2.52 -9.46
C ARG A 28 -7.61 2.77 -9.29
N SER A 29 -7.05 3.68 -10.08
CA SER A 29 -5.69 4.20 -9.87
C SER A 29 -5.65 4.87 -8.48
N GLY A 30 -4.88 4.29 -7.56
CA GLY A 30 -4.71 4.89 -6.26
C GLY A 30 -3.95 6.20 -6.44
N THR A 31 -4.49 7.31 -5.92
CA THR A 31 -3.91 8.66 -6.13
C THR A 31 -2.47 8.79 -5.59
N ASP A 32 -2.06 7.88 -4.69
CA ASP A 32 -0.71 7.79 -4.17
C ASP A 32 -0.35 6.33 -3.82
N ASN A 33 0.37 5.67 -4.73
CA ASN A 33 0.78 4.26 -4.57
C ASN A 33 1.87 4.11 -3.51
N ARG A 34 2.79 5.09 -3.42
CA ARG A 34 3.89 5.07 -2.47
C ARG A 34 3.37 5.16 -1.04
N ARG A 35 2.49 6.12 -0.79
CA ARG A 35 1.86 6.29 0.53
C ARG A 35 1.07 5.06 0.96
N PHE A 36 0.42 4.37 0.02
CA PHE A 36 -0.24 3.09 0.32
C PHE A 36 0.77 2.02 0.77
N VAL A 37 1.87 1.83 0.02
CA VAL A 37 2.88 0.84 0.38
C VAL A 37 3.54 1.17 1.71
N GLU A 38 3.83 2.44 1.96
CA GLU A 38 4.36 2.92 3.25
C GLU A 38 3.39 2.65 4.41
N ALA A 39 2.09 2.81 4.20
CA ALA A 39 1.07 2.45 5.20
C ALA A 39 1.09 0.95 5.53
N VAL A 40 1.23 0.09 4.50
CA VAL A 40 1.36 -1.36 4.66
C VAL A 40 2.64 -1.71 5.42
N LEU A 41 3.77 -1.08 5.08
CA LEU A 41 5.05 -1.28 5.77
C LEU A 41 4.99 -0.83 7.23
N TRP A 42 4.29 0.26 7.52
CA TRP A 42 4.09 0.71 8.88
C TRP A 42 3.31 -0.32 9.71
N ILE A 43 2.22 -0.88 9.17
CA ILE A 43 1.44 -1.94 9.83
C ILE A 43 2.29 -3.20 10.01
N ALA A 44 3.02 -3.64 8.97
CA ALA A 44 3.88 -4.81 9.05
C ALA A 44 5.00 -4.67 10.09
N ARG A 45 5.56 -3.47 10.24
CA ARG A 45 6.62 -3.17 11.22
C ARG A 45 6.11 -3.08 12.65
N THR A 46 4.92 -2.52 12.84
CA THR A 46 4.37 -2.24 14.19
C THR A 46 3.49 -3.36 14.73
N GLY A 47 2.91 -4.18 13.84
CA GLY A 47 1.87 -5.14 14.20
C GLY A 47 0.56 -4.49 14.68
N SER A 48 0.44 -3.17 14.57
CA SER A 48 -0.72 -2.44 15.09
C SER A 48 -1.99 -2.77 14.29
N PRO A 49 -3.16 -2.76 14.94
CA PRO A 49 -4.44 -2.85 14.25
C PRO A 49 -4.58 -1.77 13.19
N TRP A 50 -5.24 -2.09 12.07
CA TRP A 50 -5.50 -1.12 11.00
C TRP A 50 -6.21 0.15 11.49
N ARG A 51 -7.06 0.06 12.53
CA ARG A 51 -7.79 1.22 13.08
C ARG A 51 -6.86 2.27 13.69
N ASP A 52 -5.64 1.87 14.08
CA ASP A 52 -4.63 2.73 14.69
C ASP A 52 -3.66 3.31 13.65
N LEU A 53 -3.93 3.08 12.35
CA LEU A 53 -3.12 3.64 11.28
C LEU A 53 -3.10 5.17 11.38
N PRO A 54 -1.91 5.80 11.41
CA PRO A 54 -1.79 7.25 11.47
C PRO A 54 -2.52 7.93 10.29
N PRO A 55 -3.28 9.02 10.53
CA PRO A 55 -4.08 9.71 9.51
C PRO A 55 -3.25 10.27 8.35
N GLU A 56 -1.94 10.47 8.54
CA GLU A 56 -0.98 10.89 7.53
C GLU A 56 -0.76 9.81 6.45
N PHE A 57 -1.14 8.55 6.68
CA PHE A 57 -1.22 7.53 5.62
C PHE A 57 -2.57 7.54 4.88
N GLY A 58 -3.53 8.31 5.37
CA GLY A 58 -4.89 8.40 4.86
C GLY A 58 -5.89 7.69 5.77
N LYS A 59 -7.15 7.68 5.35
CA LYS A 59 -8.22 7.02 6.13
C LYS A 59 -7.97 5.51 6.18
N TRP A 60 -7.79 4.96 7.39
CA TRP A 60 -7.49 3.54 7.60
C TRP A 60 -8.41 2.60 6.82
N ASN A 61 -9.70 2.93 6.76
CA ASN A 61 -10.73 2.09 6.12
C ASN A 61 -10.55 2.03 4.60
N THR A 62 -10.05 3.11 3.99
CA THR A 62 -9.70 3.17 2.57
C THR A 62 -8.44 2.37 2.28
N VAL A 63 -7.41 2.53 3.10
CA VAL A 63 -6.12 1.81 2.98
C VAL A 63 -6.35 0.31 3.14
N PHE A 64 -7.12 -0.11 4.16
CA PHE A 64 -7.43 -1.51 4.40
C PHE A 64 -8.22 -2.15 3.26
N LYS A 65 -9.26 -1.46 2.73
CA LYS A 65 -10.01 -1.96 1.56
C LYS A 65 -9.08 -2.19 0.38
N ARG A 66 -8.20 -1.23 0.09
CA ARG A 66 -7.20 -1.34 -0.98
C ARG A 66 -6.23 -2.50 -0.74
N PHE A 67 -5.74 -2.67 0.49
CA PHE A 67 -4.87 -3.80 0.86
C PHE A 67 -5.56 -5.15 0.66
N ARG A 68 -6.80 -5.29 1.14
CA ARG A 68 -7.60 -6.50 0.95
C ARG A 68 -7.79 -6.85 -0.53
N ASP A 69 -8.11 -5.85 -1.34
CA ASP A 69 -8.32 -6.05 -2.78
C ASP A 69 -6.99 -6.38 -3.50
N TRP A 70 -5.87 -5.79 -3.06
CA TRP A 70 -4.52 -6.11 -3.54
C TRP A 70 -4.10 -7.56 -3.23
N VAL A 71 -4.35 -8.04 -2.00
CA VAL A 71 -4.08 -9.43 -1.61
C VAL A 71 -4.91 -10.41 -2.45
N LYS A 72 -6.21 -10.12 -2.64
CA LYS A 72 -7.08 -10.95 -3.49
C LYS A 72 -6.57 -11.03 -4.93
N ALA A 73 -6.19 -9.90 -5.52
CA ALA A 73 -5.67 -9.86 -6.88
C ALA A 73 -4.35 -10.64 -7.02
N THR A 74 -3.47 -10.55 -6.01
CA THR A 74 -2.19 -11.29 -6.00
C THR A 74 -2.40 -12.79 -5.84
N LEU A 75 -3.31 -13.22 -4.97
CA LEU A 75 -3.66 -14.64 -4.82
C LEU A 75 -4.19 -15.24 -6.13
N ILE A 76 -5.01 -14.50 -6.87
CA ILE A 76 -5.53 -14.94 -8.17
C ILE A 76 -4.41 -15.08 -9.22
N LYS A 77 -3.34 -14.29 -9.12
CA LYS A 77 -2.18 -14.37 -10.04
C LYS A 77 -1.20 -15.51 -9.69
N VAL A 78 -1.09 -15.90 -8.42
CA VAL A 78 -0.18 -16.96 -7.96
C VAL A 78 -0.71 -18.37 -8.27
N HIS A 79 -2.01 -18.52 -8.52
CA HIS A 79 -2.64 -19.81 -8.83
C HIS A 79 -3.01 -19.98 -10.31
N ARG A 80 -2.28 -19.32 -11.22
CA ARG A 80 -2.47 -19.47 -12.66
C ARG A 80 -1.15 -19.74 -13.37
#